data_AF-A0A141RBA7-F1
#
_entry.id   AF-A0A141RBA7-F1
#
_cell.length_a   1.000
_cell.length_b   1.000
_cell.length_c   1.000
_cell.angle_alpha   90.00
_cell.angle_beta   90.00
_cell.angle_gamma   90.00
#
_symmetry.space_group_name_H-M   'P 1'
#
loop_
_entity.id
_entity.type
_entity.pdbx_description
1 polymer ?
#
loop_
_entity_poly.entity_id
_entity_poly.type
_entity_poly.pdbx_seq_one_letter_code
_entity_poly.pdbx_strand_id
1 'polypeptide(L)'
;MLKNPGRPGSKGQPTKEIWFYEHPYPAGVKNYSKTKPMKFEEFQAEIDWWGNEADGFASRVENEQAWKVDIKDVIARNFNLDDIKNPHQAETVSHDPDELLAQYAKQQDEIQTLRHQLRDILGTALSGKEAN
;
A
#
# COMPACT_ATOMS: atom_id res chain seq x y z
N MET A 1 -31.16 -35.45 -0.09
CA MET A 1 -29.82 -35.33 -0.70
C MET A 1 -29.91 -34.35 -1.86
N LEU A 2 -29.59 -33.07 -1.65
CA LEU A 2 -29.64 -32.02 -2.67
C LEU A 2 -28.28 -31.99 -3.38
N LYS A 3 -28.24 -32.46 -4.63
CA LYS A 3 -27.07 -32.33 -5.50
C LYS A 3 -27.03 -30.87 -6.00
N ASN A 4 -26.07 -30.10 -5.49
CA ASN A 4 -25.75 -28.79 -6.04
C ASN A 4 -25.17 -28.99 -7.45
N PRO A 5 -25.79 -28.46 -8.52
CA PRO A 5 -25.21 -28.58 -9.86
C PRO A 5 -24.04 -27.61 -9.99
N GLY A 6 -22.83 -28.10 -9.71
CA GLY A 6 -21.60 -27.41 -10.08
C GLY A 6 -21.60 -27.13 -11.58
N ARG A 7 -21.58 -25.85 -11.94
CA ARG A 7 -21.49 -25.35 -13.31
C ARG A 7 -20.30 -26.05 -14.01
N PRO A 8 -20.48 -26.69 -15.18
CA PRO A 8 -19.40 -27.36 -15.88
C PRO A 8 -18.38 -26.30 -16.31
N GLY A 9 -17.12 -26.48 -15.89
CA GLY A 9 -16.05 -25.53 -16.14
C GLY A 9 -15.91 -25.24 -17.63
N SER A 10 -16.17 -23.99 -18.02
CA SER A 10 -15.54 -23.47 -19.22
C SER A 10 -14.04 -23.56 -18.95
N LYS A 11 -13.34 -24.39 -19.73
CA LYS A 11 -11.88 -24.27 -19.81
C LYS A 11 -11.65 -22.91 -20.47
N GLY A 12 -11.56 -21.88 -19.64
CA GLY A 12 -11.49 -20.48 -20.05
C GLY A 12 -10.40 -20.29 -21.09
N GLN A 13 -10.65 -19.35 -22.01
CA GLN A 13 -9.61 -18.94 -22.94
C GLN A 13 -8.34 -18.54 -22.16
N PRO A 14 -7.14 -18.77 -22.72
CA PRO A 14 -5.92 -18.36 -22.06
C PRO A 14 -6.00 -16.89 -21.65
N THR A 15 -5.72 -16.60 -20.38
CA THR A 15 -5.71 -15.25 -19.85
C THR A 15 -4.69 -14.43 -20.64
N LYS A 16 -5.18 -13.41 -21.34
CA LYS A 16 -4.32 -12.50 -22.12
C LYS A 16 -3.86 -11.33 -21.26
N GLU A 17 -4.74 -10.88 -20.37
CA GLU A 17 -4.56 -9.67 -19.57
C GLU A 17 -5.02 -9.94 -18.14
N ILE A 18 -4.24 -9.47 -17.18
CA ILE A 18 -4.53 -9.53 -15.75
C ILE A 18 -4.81 -8.11 -15.27
N TRP A 19 -5.88 -7.96 -14.50
CA TRP A 19 -6.24 -6.69 -13.88
C TRP A 19 -5.88 -6.71 -12.41
N PHE A 20 -5.27 -5.63 -11.94
CA PHE A 20 -5.00 -5.39 -10.54
C PHE A 20 -5.90 -4.26 -10.06
N TYR A 21 -6.39 -4.38 -8.83
CA TYR A 21 -7.14 -3.35 -8.14
C TYR A 21 -6.60 -3.19 -6.73
N GLU A 22 -6.24 -1.97 -6.37
CA GLU A 22 -5.79 -1.60 -5.05
C GLU A 22 -6.98 -1.07 -4.26
N HIS A 23 -7.36 -1.80 -3.21
CA HIS A 23 -8.42 -1.40 -2.32
C HIS A 23 -7.93 -0.32 -1.34
N PRO A 24 -8.38 0.95 -1.46
CA PRO A 24 -7.98 1.99 -0.54
C PRO A 24 -8.61 1.76 0.84
N TYR A 25 -7.91 2.14 1.90
CA TYR A 25 -8.54 2.17 3.22
C TYR A 25 -9.62 3.25 3.28
N PRO A 26 -10.75 2.99 3.98
CA PRO A 26 -11.79 3.99 4.18
C PRO A 26 -11.26 5.17 5.00
N ALA A 27 -11.89 6.34 4.83
CA ALA A 27 -11.47 7.58 5.47
C ALA A 27 -11.27 7.42 6.99
N GLY A 28 -10.05 7.69 7.47
CA GLY A 28 -9.71 7.63 8.90
C GLY A 28 -9.31 6.25 9.43
N VAL A 29 -9.15 5.25 8.55
CA VAL A 29 -8.65 3.92 8.90
C VAL A 29 -7.29 3.72 8.22
N LYS A 30 -6.27 3.34 9.01
CA LYS A 30 -4.93 2.99 8.51
C LYS A 30 -4.68 1.47 8.45
N ASN A 31 -5.48 0.70 9.17
CA ASN A 31 -5.48 -0.75 9.14
C ASN A 31 -6.85 -1.31 9.56
N TYR A 32 -7.15 -2.50 9.08
CA TYR A 32 -8.28 -3.28 9.60
C TYR A 32 -7.87 -3.95 10.91
N SER A 33 -8.75 -3.91 11.90
CA SER A 33 -8.51 -4.50 13.21
C SER A 33 -9.78 -5.15 13.75
N LYS A 34 -9.66 -5.89 14.86
CA LYS A 34 -10.83 -6.54 15.49
C LYS A 34 -11.94 -5.55 15.87
N THR A 35 -11.59 -4.30 16.16
CA THR A 35 -12.55 -3.24 16.50
C THR A 35 -12.97 -2.40 15.29
N LYS A 36 -12.25 -2.51 14.17
CA LYS A 36 -12.56 -1.88 12.88
C LYS A 36 -12.44 -2.91 11.76
N PRO A 37 -13.39 -3.86 11.69
CA PRO A 37 -13.38 -4.88 10.65
C PRO A 37 -13.67 -4.22 9.30
N MET A 38 -13.10 -4.80 8.25
CA MET A 38 -13.40 -4.46 6.87
C MET A 38 -14.89 -4.67 6.61
N LYS A 39 -15.54 -3.65 6.04
CA LYS A 39 -16.98 -3.68 5.78
C LYS A 39 -17.23 -4.04 4.33
N PHE A 40 -18.31 -4.78 4.08
CA PHE A 40 -18.72 -5.09 2.71
C PHE A 40 -18.98 -3.82 1.87
N GLU A 41 -19.50 -2.77 2.51
CA GLU A 41 -19.77 -1.47 1.88
C GLU A 41 -18.53 -0.85 1.21
N GLU A 42 -17.33 -1.15 1.73
CA GLU A 42 -16.06 -0.64 1.19
C GLU A 42 -15.74 -1.27 -0.16
N PHE A 43 -16.21 -2.50 -0.41
CA PHE A 43 -16.02 -3.21 -1.68
C PHE A 43 -16.98 -2.76 -2.78
N GLN A 44 -17.98 -1.94 -2.48
CA GLN A 44 -18.96 -1.54 -3.49
C GLN A 44 -18.29 -0.81 -4.66
N ALA A 45 -17.29 0.03 -4.39
CA ALA A 45 -16.51 0.71 -5.42
C ALA A 45 -15.74 -0.29 -6.32
N GLU A 46 -15.16 -1.33 -5.73
CA GLU A 46 -14.45 -2.38 -6.47
C GLU A 46 -15.42 -3.23 -7.30
N ILE A 47 -16.60 -3.54 -6.78
CA ILE A 47 -17.66 -4.28 -7.49
C ILE A 47 -18.17 -3.46 -8.67
N ASP A 48 -18.46 -2.18 -8.45
CA ASP A 48 -18.96 -1.26 -9.48
C ASP A 48 -17.91 -1.09 -10.59
N TRP A 49 -16.63 -1.02 -10.23
CA TRP A 49 -15.53 -0.97 -11.19
C TRP A 49 -15.31 -2.30 -11.92
N TRP A 50 -15.38 -3.43 -11.21
CA TRP A 50 -15.18 -4.76 -11.78
C TRP A 50 -16.20 -5.07 -12.88
N GLY A 51 -17.41 -4.54 -12.72
CA GLY A 51 -18.48 -4.62 -13.71
C GLY A 51 -19.10 -6.01 -13.79
N ASN A 52 -19.65 -6.36 -14.96
CA ASN A 52 -20.40 -7.59 -15.15
C ASN A 52 -19.65 -8.58 -16.04
N GLU A 53 -19.63 -9.86 -15.67
CA GLU A 53 -19.07 -10.92 -16.52
C GLU A 53 -19.84 -11.04 -17.85
N ALA A 54 -21.14 -10.72 -17.85
CA ALA A 54 -22.02 -10.87 -19.02
C ALA A 54 -21.65 -9.96 -20.21
N ASP A 55 -20.97 -8.83 -19.97
CA ASP A 55 -20.49 -7.93 -21.01
C ASP A 55 -19.00 -8.15 -21.36
N GLY A 56 -18.38 -9.19 -20.79
CA GLY A 56 -16.95 -9.45 -20.95
C GLY A 56 -16.08 -8.50 -20.12
N PHE A 57 -16.65 -7.89 -19.08
CA PHE A 57 -16.01 -6.89 -18.22
C PHE A 57 -15.63 -5.60 -18.95
N ALA A 58 -16.52 -5.15 -19.84
CA ALA A 58 -16.33 -3.95 -20.66
C ALA A 58 -16.22 -2.66 -19.85
N SER A 59 -16.73 -2.66 -18.60
CA SER A 59 -16.69 -1.51 -17.70
C SER A 59 -15.33 -1.27 -17.05
N ARG A 60 -14.39 -2.21 -17.13
CA ARG A 60 -13.06 -2.05 -16.51
C ARG A 60 -12.27 -0.98 -17.23
N VAL A 61 -11.91 0.07 -16.49
CA VAL A 61 -11.07 1.15 -16.97
C VAL A 61 -9.86 1.29 -16.07
N GLU A 62 -8.71 1.57 -16.66
CA GLU A 62 -7.50 1.91 -15.89
C GLU A 62 -7.73 3.23 -15.15
N ASN A 63 -7.38 3.26 -13.86
CA ASN A 63 -7.49 4.42 -13.00
C ASN A 63 -6.33 4.41 -11.98
N GLU A 64 -6.32 5.36 -11.05
CA GLU A 64 -5.25 5.48 -10.04
C GLU A 64 -5.12 4.26 -9.11
N GLN A 65 -6.16 3.44 -9.01
CA GLN A 65 -6.23 2.25 -8.16
C GLN A 65 -6.20 0.96 -8.96
N ALA A 66 -6.36 1.01 -10.27
CA ALA A 66 -6.58 -0.15 -11.10
C ALA A 66 -5.80 -0.07 -12.40
N TRP A 67 -4.97 -1.08 -12.65
CA TRP A 67 -4.11 -1.13 -13.82
C TRP A 67 -4.13 -2.52 -14.43
N LYS A 68 -3.83 -2.57 -15.73
CA LYS A 68 -3.83 -3.80 -16.52
C LYS A 68 -2.40 -4.20 -16.85
N VAL A 69 -2.15 -5.51 -16.85
CA VAL A 69 -0.85 -6.10 -17.19
C VAL A 69 -1.03 -7.23 -18.19
N ASP A 70 -0.14 -7.28 -19.18
CA ASP A 70 -0.13 -8.37 -20.17
C ASP A 70 0.41 -9.66 -19.54
N ILE A 71 -0.18 -10.80 -19.87
CA ILE A 71 0.29 -12.10 -19.40
C ILE A 71 1.76 -12.37 -19.74
N LYS A 72 2.29 -11.79 -20.83
CA LYS A 72 3.71 -11.90 -21.22
C LYS A 72 4.63 -11.33 -20.16
N ASP A 73 4.26 -10.20 -19.56
CA ASP A 73 5.04 -9.56 -18.50
C ASP A 73 5.05 -10.41 -17.23
N VAL A 74 3.95 -11.08 -16.95
CA VAL A 74 3.79 -12.01 -15.83
C VAL A 74 4.60 -13.28 -16.07
N ILE A 75 4.57 -13.83 -17.29
CA ILE A 75 5.37 -15.01 -17.69
C ILE A 75 6.86 -14.68 -17.61
N ALA A 76 7.30 -13.52 -18.08
CA ALA A 76 8.69 -13.08 -18.00
C ALA A 76 9.19 -12.97 -16.54
N ARG A 77 8.26 -12.69 -15.61
CA ARG A 77 8.50 -12.64 -14.16
C ARG A 77 8.26 -13.98 -13.46
N ASN A 78 8.19 -15.09 -14.22
CA ASN A 78 7.93 -16.42 -13.68
C ASN A 78 6.64 -16.51 -12.84
N PHE A 79 5.59 -15.82 -13.29
CA PHE A 79 4.29 -15.73 -12.61
C PHE A 79 4.35 -15.07 -11.22
N ASN A 80 5.39 -14.28 -10.93
CA ASN A 80 5.40 -13.43 -9.75
C ASN A 80 4.47 -12.24 -9.94
N LEU A 81 3.37 -12.21 -9.19
CA LEU A 81 2.38 -11.12 -9.22
C LEU A 81 2.65 -10.04 -8.18
N ASP A 82 3.53 -10.29 -7.20
CA ASP A 82 3.79 -9.34 -6.11
C ASP A 82 4.68 -8.17 -6.55
N ASP A 83 5.57 -8.41 -7.52
CA ASP A 83 6.43 -7.37 -8.12
C ASP A 83 5.66 -6.39 -9.02
N ILE A 84 4.38 -6.67 -9.29
CA ILE A 84 3.51 -5.82 -10.11
C ILE A 84 2.81 -4.83 -9.17
N LYS A 85 3.51 -3.74 -8.85
CA LYS A 85 2.99 -2.64 -8.03
C LYS A 85 2.20 -1.63 -8.86
N ASN A 86 1.38 -0.85 -8.16
CA ASN A 86 0.58 0.21 -8.75
C ASN A 86 1.50 1.32 -9.32
N PRO A 87 1.51 1.59 -10.63
CA PRO A 87 2.32 2.67 -11.20
C PRO A 87 1.86 4.07 -10.76
N HIS A 88 0.64 4.19 -10.24
CA HIS A 88 0.05 5.43 -9.76
C HIS A 88 0.14 5.58 -8.22
N GLN A 89 0.75 4.62 -7.51
CA GLN A 89 0.92 4.76 -6.06
C GLN A 89 1.83 5.94 -5.74
N ALA A 90 1.31 6.88 -4.94
CA ALA A 90 2.15 7.82 -4.22
C ALA A 90 3.08 7.02 -3.29
N GLU A 91 4.38 7.30 -3.39
CA GLU A 91 5.50 6.73 -2.64
C GLU A 91 5.08 6.09 -1.32
N THR A 92 4.86 4.77 -1.33
CA THR A 92 4.67 4.00 -0.11
C THR A 92 5.96 4.13 0.68
N VAL A 93 5.88 4.62 1.92
CA VAL A 93 7.02 4.64 2.85
C VAL A 93 7.61 3.24 2.86
N SER A 94 8.82 3.09 2.32
CA SER A 94 9.54 1.83 2.30
C SER A 94 9.69 1.33 3.74
N HIS A 95 9.28 0.08 3.97
CA HIS A 95 9.44 -0.60 5.26
C HIS A 95 10.71 -1.47 5.26
N ASP A 96 11.66 -1.19 4.36
CA ASP A 96 12.93 -1.89 4.33
C ASP A 96 13.65 -1.71 5.67
N PRO A 97 13.98 -2.80 6.39
CA PRO A 97 14.68 -2.72 7.68
C PRO A 97 15.99 -1.94 7.61
N ASP A 98 16.74 -2.05 6.51
CA ASP A 98 18.02 -1.37 6.35
C ASP A 98 17.83 0.15 6.19
N GLU A 99 16.82 0.56 5.42
CA GLU A 99 16.46 1.98 5.28
C GLU A 99 15.91 2.57 6.59
N LEU A 100 15.10 1.80 7.32
CA LEU A 100 14.58 2.21 8.63
C LEU A 100 15.69 2.37 9.66
N LEU A 101 16.68 1.46 9.68
CA LEU A 101 17.84 1.56 10.56
C LEU A 101 18.72 2.77 10.22
N ALA A 102 18.93 3.04 8.93
CA ALA A 102 19.66 4.23 8.48
C ALA A 102 18.95 5.53 8.89
N GLN A 103 17.62 5.60 8.72
CA GLN A 103 16.82 6.73 9.19
C GLN A 103 16.88 6.90 10.71
N TYR A 104 16.79 5.79 11.45
CA TYR A 104 16.90 5.81 12.91
C TYR A 104 18.26 6.33 13.39
N ALA A 105 19.35 5.89 12.77
CA ALA A 105 20.70 6.36 13.09
C ALA A 105 20.86 7.86 12.85
N LYS A 106 20.33 8.37 11.73
CA LYS A 106 20.32 9.81 11.43
C LYS A 106 19.53 10.60 12.48
N GLN A 107 18.34 10.13 12.85
CA GLN A 107 17.53 10.77 13.89
C GLN A 107 18.23 10.80 15.25
N GLN A 108 18.98 9.75 15.62
CA GLN A 108 19.77 9.74 16.85
C GLN A 108 20.85 10.82 16.84
N ASP A 109 21.55 11.03 15.72
CA ASP A 109 22.60 12.04 15.60
C ASP A 109 22.04 13.48 15.69
N GLU A 110 20.89 13.72 15.04
CA GLU A 110 20.15 14.98 15.14
C GLU A 110 19.71 15.26 16.59
N ILE A 111 19.21 14.25 17.30
CA ILE A 111 18.85 14.36 18.72
C ILE A 111 20.08 14.72 19.56
N GLN A 112 21.22 14.08 19.34
CA GLN A 112 22.45 14.39 20.10
C GLN A 112 22.93 15.82 19.83
N THR A 113 22.90 16.25 18.57
CA THR A 113 23.23 17.61 18.18
C THR A 113 22.33 18.62 18.88
N LEU A 114 21.01 18.39 18.86
CA LEU A 114 20.04 19.25 19.52
C LEU A 114 20.25 19.28 21.04
N ARG A 115 20.57 18.14 21.66
CA ARG A 115 20.90 18.06 23.10
C ARG A 115 22.16 18.84 23.44
N HIS A 116 23.18 18.79 22.59
CA HIS A 116 24.40 19.58 22.75
C HIS A 116 24.09 21.08 22.67
N GLN A 117 23.34 21.50 21.65
CA GLN A 117 22.91 22.89 21.51
C GLN A 117 22.13 23.38 22.74
N LEU A 118 21.19 22.58 23.24
CA LEU A 118 20.44 22.89 24.46
C LEU A 118 21.36 23.01 25.68
N ARG A 119 22.32 22.09 25.84
CA ARG A 119 23.30 22.15 26.93
C ARG A 119 24.16 23.42 26.85
N ASP A 120 24.62 23.78 25.67
CA ASP A 120 25.48 24.95 25.47
C ASP A 120 24.73 26.25 25.75
N ILE A 121 23.48 26.36 25.29
CA ILE A 121 22.61 27.51 25.59
C ILE A 121 22.32 27.61 27.10
N LEU A 122 22.01 26.50 27.76
CA LEU A 122 21.80 26.50 29.22
C LEU A 122 23.07 26.82 29.99
N GLY A 123 24.23 26.32 29.54
CA GLY A 123 25.54 26.59 30.14
C GLY A 123 25.91 28.06 30.03
N THR A 124 25.75 28.66 28.86
CA THR A 124 25.98 30.11 28.63
C THR A 124 25.01 30.99 29.43
N ALA A 125 23.73 30.64 29.49
CA ALA A 125 22.75 31.39 30.28
C ALA A 125 23.01 31.32 31.79
N LEU A 126 23.45 30.16 32.30
CA LEU A 126 23.76 29.98 33.71
C LEU A 126 25.05 30.72 34.11
N SER A 127 26.09 30.61 33.29
CA SER A 127 27.38 31.28 33.52
C SER A 127 27.30 32.80 33.32
N GLY A 128 26.41 33.29 32.46
CA GLY A 128 26.12 34.73 32.33
C GLY A 128 25.38 35.34 33.52
N LYS A 129 24.72 34.54 34.38
CA LYS A 129 24.01 35.01 35.58
C LYS A 129 24.93 35.19 36.80
N GLU A 130 26.08 34.51 36.82
CA GLU A 130 27.07 34.59 37.91
C GLU A 130 28.00 35.82 37.79
N ALA A 131 27.95 36.56 36.68
CA ALA A 131 28.84 37.68 36.38
C ALA A 131 28.21 39.08 36.58
N ASN A 132 27.06 39.19 37.27
CA ASN A 132 26.41 40.48 37.55
C ASN A 132 25.89 40.58 38.98
#